data_AF-A0AA35UG91-F1
#
_entry.id   AF-A0AA35UG91-F1
#
_cell.length_a   1.000
_cell.length_b   1.000
_cell.length_c   1.000
_cell.angle_alpha   90.00
_cell.angle_beta   90.00
_cell.angle_gamma   90.00
#
_symmetry.space_group_name_H-M   'P 1'
#
loop_
_entity.id
_entity.type
_entity.pdbx_description
1 polymer ?
#
loop_
_entity_poly.entity_id
_entity_poly.type
_entity_poly.pdbx_seq_one_letter_code
_entity_poly.pdbx_strand_id
1 'polypeptide(L)'
;MKLIVNNSDYIGVTSSVFCMLHCFATPFLFLSSPLSLSISQEFTLLWYLLNYIFLFLSFIAIYHSVKNSTNIFVKVFFYVGWVSLASLIIIETFEIISIPEIYTYFSGFSLAILHVYNLKYCRCEDDECCTT
;
A
#
# COMPACT_ATOMS: atom_id res chain seq x y z
N MET A 1 18.82 12.53 9.77
CA MET A 1 17.81 11.45 9.70
C MET A 1 16.39 11.92 9.35
N LYS A 2 15.94 13.12 9.78
CA LYS A 2 14.61 13.70 9.47
C LYS A 2 14.19 13.67 7.97
N LEU A 3 15.12 13.96 7.05
CA LEU A 3 14.82 13.98 5.60
C LEU A 3 14.49 12.60 5.02
N ILE A 4 15.14 11.53 5.51
CA ILE A 4 14.96 10.17 4.99
C ILE A 4 13.58 9.63 5.39
N VAL A 5 13.14 9.92 6.62
CA VAL A 5 11.80 9.56 7.13
C VAL A 5 10.72 10.27 6.34
N ASN A 6 10.91 11.57 6.12
CA ASN A 6 9.97 12.39 5.35
C ASN A 6 9.77 11.78 3.95
N ASN A 7 10.87 11.49 3.26
CA ASN A 7 10.81 10.92 1.92
C ASN A 7 10.17 9.51 1.93
N SER A 8 10.49 8.69 2.92
CA SER A 8 9.93 7.33 3.04
C SER A 8 8.42 7.34 3.26
N ASP A 9 7.91 8.15 4.20
CA ASP A 9 6.47 8.23 4.43
C ASP A 9 5.73 8.89 3.27
N TYR A 10 6.32 9.88 2.58
CA TYR A 10 5.75 10.41 1.33
C TYR A 10 5.67 9.35 0.23
N ILE A 11 6.70 8.51 0.08
CA ILE A 11 6.69 7.37 -0.85
C ILE A 11 5.62 6.35 -0.43
N GLY A 12 5.47 6.08 0.87
CA GLY A 12 4.44 5.20 1.41
C GLY A 12 3.02 5.70 1.12
N VAL A 13 2.75 6.99 1.36
CA VAL A 13 1.46 7.62 1.05
C VAL A 13 1.18 7.57 -0.45
N THR A 14 2.13 8.00 -1.28
CA THR A 14 1.94 8.01 -2.73
C THR A 14 1.74 6.60 -3.27
N SER A 15 2.56 5.63 -2.88
CA SER A 15 2.40 4.23 -3.27
C SER A 15 1.03 3.66 -2.85
N SER A 16 0.56 3.99 -1.66
CA SER A 16 -0.75 3.53 -1.16
C SER A 16 -1.91 4.14 -1.97
N VAL A 17 -1.83 5.44 -2.27
CA VAL A 17 -2.84 6.13 -3.09
C VAL A 17 -2.85 5.62 -4.53
N PHE A 18 -1.67 5.40 -5.14
CA PHE A 18 -1.58 4.81 -6.47
C PHE A 18 -2.14 3.39 -6.52
N CYS A 19 -1.87 2.56 -5.50
CA CYS A 19 -2.49 1.24 -5.36
C CYS A 19 -4.02 1.33 -5.26
N MET A 20 -4.56 2.28 -4.47
CA MET A 20 -6.01 2.49 -4.36
C MET A 20 -6.65 2.93 -5.68
N LEU A 21 -6.02 3.86 -6.40
CA LEU A 21 -6.51 4.32 -7.72
C LEU A 21 -6.45 3.20 -8.77
N HIS A 22 -5.41 2.37 -8.71
CA HIS A 22 -5.26 1.20 -9.56
C HIS A 22 -6.37 0.17 -9.32
N CYS A 23 -6.64 -0.20 -8.06
CA CYS A 23 -7.77 -1.07 -7.72
C CYS A 23 -9.09 -0.45 -8.16
N PHE A 24 -9.31 0.86 -7.98
CA PHE A 24 -10.55 1.48 -8.44
C PHE A 24 -10.75 1.41 -9.97
N ALA A 25 -9.67 1.51 -10.76
CA ALA A 25 -9.74 1.47 -12.22
C ALA A 25 -9.90 0.06 -12.80
N THR A 26 -9.44 -0.97 -12.07
CA THR A 26 -9.45 -2.39 -12.48
C THR A 26 -10.84 -2.88 -12.91
N PRO A 27 -11.93 -2.76 -12.13
CA PRO A 27 -13.24 -3.26 -12.54
C PRO A 27 -13.77 -2.55 -13.80
N PHE A 28 -13.52 -1.25 -13.96
CA PHE A 28 -13.96 -0.49 -15.14
C PHE A 28 -13.24 -0.92 -16.42
N LEU A 29 -11.96 -1.27 -16.32
CA LEU A 29 -11.19 -1.75 -17.47
C LEU A 29 -11.65 -3.15 -17.90
N PHE A 30 -11.90 -4.05 -16.96
CA PHE A 30 -12.27 -5.45 -17.26
C PHE A 30 -13.77 -5.66 -17.55
N LEU A 31 -14.65 -4.72 -17.19
CA LEU A 31 -16.07 -4.72 -17.59
C LEU A 31 -16.29 -4.39 -19.08
N SER A 32 -15.31 -3.80 -19.76
CA SER A 32 -15.55 -3.06 -21.00
C SER A 32 -15.30 -3.81 -22.32
N SER A 33 -14.74 -5.03 -22.37
CA SER A 33 -14.55 -5.72 -23.67
C SER A 33 -14.24 -7.24 -23.62
N PRO A 34 -15.02 -8.09 -24.34
CA PRO A 34 -14.60 -9.44 -24.73
C PRO A 34 -13.73 -9.49 -26.00
N LEU A 35 -13.54 -8.35 -26.70
CA LEU A 35 -12.81 -8.27 -27.99
C LEU A 35 -11.30 -7.95 -27.84
N SER A 36 -10.82 -7.71 -26.62
CA SER A 36 -9.43 -7.35 -26.33
C SER A 36 -8.47 -8.55 -26.21
N LEU A 37 -8.96 -9.79 -26.30
CA LEU A 37 -8.22 -11.04 -26.04
C LEU A 37 -6.89 -11.24 -26.81
N SER A 38 -6.64 -10.48 -27.89
CA SER A 38 -5.40 -10.54 -28.68
C SER A 38 -4.41 -9.39 -28.42
N ILE A 39 -4.84 -8.30 -27.79
CA ILE A 39 -3.98 -7.16 -27.34
C ILE A 39 -3.82 -7.19 -25.81
N SER A 40 -4.69 -7.93 -25.10
CA SER A 40 -4.87 -7.86 -23.66
C SER A 40 -3.84 -8.61 -22.84
N GLN A 41 -3.21 -9.68 -23.32
CA GLN A 41 -2.41 -10.52 -22.42
C GLN A 41 -1.20 -9.78 -21.82
N GLU A 42 -0.49 -9.00 -22.64
CA GLU A 42 0.61 -8.12 -22.20
C GLU A 42 0.10 -6.98 -21.30
N PHE A 43 -1.03 -6.37 -21.68
CA PHE A 43 -1.62 -5.27 -20.90
C PHE A 43 -2.11 -5.73 -19.52
N THR A 44 -2.78 -6.88 -19.46
CA THR A 44 -3.24 -7.53 -18.24
C THR A 44 -2.05 -7.96 -17.37
N LEU A 45 -0.98 -8.52 -17.96
CA LEU A 45 0.25 -8.83 -17.22
C LEU A 45 0.87 -7.59 -16.58
N LEU A 46 0.97 -6.49 -17.34
CA LEU A 46 1.54 -5.23 -16.88
C LEU A 46 0.68 -4.60 -15.77
N TRP A 47 -0.64 -4.77 -15.85
CA TRP A 47 -1.60 -4.34 -14.82
C TRP A 47 -1.41 -5.11 -13.50
N TYR A 48 -1.24 -6.43 -13.56
CA TYR A 48 -0.93 -7.24 -12.38
C TYR A 48 0.47 -6.95 -11.81
N LEU A 49 1.48 -6.74 -12.67
CA LEU A 49 2.83 -6.35 -12.26
C LEU A 49 2.83 -5.05 -11.46
N LEU A 50 1.96 -4.09 -11.78
CA LEU A 50 1.82 -2.85 -11.03
C LEU A 50 1.46 -3.09 -9.55
N ASN A 51 0.55 -4.04 -9.27
CA ASN A 51 0.19 -4.41 -7.90
C ASN A 51 1.41 -4.88 -7.10
N TYR A 52 2.26 -5.72 -7.70
CA TYR A 52 3.49 -6.20 -7.06
C TYR A 52 4.51 -5.07 -6.85
N ILE A 53 4.63 -4.14 -7.79
CA ILE A 53 5.53 -2.97 -7.65
C ILE A 53 5.06 -2.07 -6.49
N PHE A 54 3.76 -1.76 -6.40
CA PHE A 54 3.23 -0.96 -5.29
C PHE A 54 3.35 -1.69 -3.94
N LEU A 55 3.14 -3.01 -3.93
CA LEU A 55 3.34 -3.82 -2.72
C LEU A 55 4.80 -3.79 -2.25
N PHE A 56 5.75 -3.85 -3.19
CA PHE A 56 7.18 -3.77 -2.87
C PHE A 56 7.58 -2.37 -2.38
N LEU A 57 7.12 -1.31 -3.04
CA LEU A 57 7.40 0.07 -2.63
C LEU A 57 6.80 0.38 -1.24
N SER A 58 5.58 -0.09 -0.98
CA SER A 58 4.96 0.05 0.35
C SER A 58 5.75 -0.70 1.42
N PHE A 59 6.29 -1.89 1.13
CA PHE A 59 7.14 -2.62 2.08
C PHE A 59 8.41 -1.82 2.44
N ILE A 60 9.09 -1.25 1.45
CA ILE A 60 10.29 -0.42 1.68
C ILE A 60 9.94 0.79 2.54
N ALA A 61 8.83 1.48 2.20
CA ALA A 61 8.38 2.64 2.94
C ALA A 61 8.10 2.28 4.41
N ILE A 62 7.39 1.17 4.64
CA ILE A 62 7.08 0.66 5.98
C ILE A 62 8.34 0.28 6.74
N TYR A 63 9.28 -0.43 6.12
CA TYR A 63 10.54 -0.83 6.76
C TYR A 63 11.32 0.37 7.29
N HIS A 64 11.39 1.45 6.50
CA HIS A 64 12.04 2.68 6.92
C HIS A 64 11.24 3.43 8.00
N SER A 65 9.91 3.47 7.91
CA SER A 65 9.05 4.12 8.91
C SER A 65 9.06 3.39 10.26
N VAL A 66 9.03 2.06 10.26
CA VAL A 66 9.11 1.21 11.46
C VAL A 66 10.45 1.33 12.17
N LYS A 67 11.56 1.38 11.42
CA LYS A 67 12.91 1.49 12.00
C LYS A 67 13.09 2.78 12.80
N ASN A 68 12.41 3.85 12.41
CA ASN A 68 12.54 5.17 13.01
C ASN A 68 11.41 5.54 13.99
N SER A 69 10.31 4.77 14.02
CA SER A 69 9.27 4.93 15.02
C SER A 69 9.70 4.29 16.35
N THR A 70 9.39 4.89 17.49
CA THR A 70 9.66 4.27 18.81
C THR A 70 8.41 3.56 19.37
N ASN A 71 7.22 3.88 18.87
CA ASN A 71 5.98 3.28 19.35
C ASN A 71 5.76 1.88 18.74
N ILE A 72 5.70 0.87 19.61
CA ILE A 72 5.54 -0.54 19.19
C ILE A 72 4.19 -0.78 18.48
N PHE A 73 3.13 -0.06 18.87
CA PHE A 73 1.80 -0.23 18.29
C PHE A 73 1.77 0.20 16.82
N VAL A 74 2.36 1.36 16.51
CA VAL A 74 2.45 1.86 15.13
C VAL A 74 3.21 0.87 14.25
N LYS A 75 4.28 0.25 14.76
CA LYS A 75 5.03 -0.79 14.03
C LYS A 75 4.16 -2.01 13.73
N VAL A 76 3.43 -2.50 14.73
CA VAL A 76 2.53 -3.65 14.56
C VAL A 76 1.45 -3.33 13.53
N PHE A 77 0.82 -2.16 13.60
CA PHE A 77 -0.22 -1.75 12.64
C PHE A 77 0.30 -1.66 11.21
N PHE A 78 1.50 -1.15 11.00
CA PHE A 78 2.11 -1.13 9.66
C PHE A 78 2.31 -2.53 9.09
N TYR A 79 2.91 -3.45 9.85
CA TYR A 79 3.12 -4.82 9.38
C TYR A 79 1.81 -5.57 9.17
N VAL A 80 0.85 -5.44 10.09
CA VAL A 80 -0.47 -6.08 9.95
C VAL A 80 -1.20 -5.53 8.73
N GLY A 81 -1.20 -4.21 8.52
CA GLY A 81 -1.81 -3.58 7.36
C GLY A 81 -1.17 -4.02 6.04
N TRP A 82 0.16 -4.15 6.02
CA TRP A 82 0.89 -4.62 4.84
C TRP A 82 0.64 -6.11 4.54
N VAL A 83 0.67 -6.97 5.56
CA VAL A 83 0.35 -8.39 5.39
C VAL A 83 -1.09 -8.58 4.91
N SER A 84 -2.03 -7.79 5.43
CA SER A 84 -3.42 -7.76 4.95
C SER A 84 -3.49 -7.39 3.47
N LEU A 85 -2.86 -6.29 3.07
CA LEU A 85 -2.82 -5.84 1.67
C LEU A 85 -2.17 -6.90 0.76
N ALA A 86 -1.03 -7.45 1.17
CA ALA A 86 -0.31 -8.50 0.43
C ALA A 86 -1.18 -9.74 0.24
N SER A 87 -1.85 -10.18 1.29
CA SER A 87 -2.70 -11.37 1.25
C SER A 87 -3.89 -11.16 0.32
N LEU A 88 -4.53 -9.98 0.36
CA LEU A 88 -5.64 -9.64 -0.53
C LEU A 88 -5.21 -9.65 -2.01
N ILE A 89 -4.08 -9.04 -2.33
CA ILE A 89 -3.52 -9.04 -3.70
C ILE A 89 -3.20 -10.47 -4.16
N ILE A 90 -2.62 -11.31 -3.30
CA ILE A 90 -2.31 -12.70 -3.64
C ILE A 90 -3.60 -13.50 -3.90
N ILE A 91 -4.62 -13.36 -3.03
CA ILE A 91 -5.91 -14.05 -3.20
C ILE A 91 -6.56 -13.65 -4.53
N GLU A 92 -6.48 -12.37 -4.88
CA GLU A 92 -6.98 -11.83 -6.15
C GLU A 92 -6.20 -12.40 -7.34
N THR A 93 -4.86 -12.37 -7.34
CA THR A 93 -4.04 -12.87 -8.46
C THR A 93 -4.25 -14.36 -8.74
N PHE A 94 -4.42 -15.17 -7.70
CA PHE A 94 -4.65 -16.61 -7.87
C PHE A 94 -6.13 -16.97 -8.05
N GLU A 95 -7.03 -15.98 -8.10
CA GLU A 95 -8.49 -16.14 -8.19
C GLU A 95 -9.04 -17.18 -7.20
N ILE A 96 -8.41 -17.33 -6.03
CA ILE A 96 -8.73 -18.41 -5.08
C ILE A 96 -10.14 -18.18 -4.51
N ILE A 97 -10.50 -16.91 -4.29
CA ILE A 97 -11.80 -16.47 -3.79
C ILE A 97 -12.15 -15.17 -4.51
N SER A 98 -13.38 -15.05 -5.03
CA SER A 98 -13.91 -13.79 -5.57
C SER A 98 -14.22 -12.82 -4.42
N ILE A 99 -13.18 -12.18 -3.88
CA ILE A 99 -13.31 -11.14 -2.86
C ILE A 99 -13.53 -9.79 -3.57
N PRO A 100 -14.49 -8.96 -3.14
CA PRO A 100 -14.64 -7.62 -3.66
C PRO A 100 -13.37 -6.77 -3.43
N GLU A 101 -12.90 -6.07 -4.45
CA GLU A 101 -11.71 -5.21 -4.39
C GLU A 101 -11.82 -4.07 -3.35
N ILE A 102 -13.02 -3.81 -2.82
CA ILE A 102 -13.30 -2.89 -1.71
C ILE A 102 -12.41 -3.18 -0.49
N TYR A 103 -12.11 -4.45 -0.20
CA TYR A 103 -11.25 -4.81 0.91
C TYR A 103 -9.79 -4.38 0.69
N THR A 104 -9.28 -4.55 -0.52
CA THR A 104 -7.93 -4.10 -0.90
C THR A 104 -7.83 -2.58 -0.82
N TYR A 105 -8.87 -1.87 -1.28
CA TYR A 105 -8.98 -0.42 -1.14
C TYR A 105 -8.95 0.04 0.34
N PHE A 106 -9.73 -0.62 1.20
CA PHE A 106 -9.76 -0.30 2.63
C PHE A 106 -8.41 -0.54 3.30
N SER A 107 -7.73 -1.63 2.94
CA SER A 107 -6.39 -1.95 3.45
C SER A 107 -5.35 -0.91 3.00
N GLY A 108 -5.39 -0.49 1.72
CA GLY A 108 -4.52 0.57 1.19
C GLY A 108 -4.77 1.94 1.85
N PHE A 109 -6.04 2.29 2.07
CA PHE A 109 -6.42 3.53 2.76
C PHE A 109 -5.91 3.55 4.20
N SER A 110 -6.05 2.43 4.91
CA SER A 110 -5.58 2.29 6.28
C SER A 110 -4.05 2.47 6.38
N LEU A 111 -3.29 1.91 5.43
CA LEU A 111 -1.84 2.12 5.34
C LEU A 111 -1.48 3.58 5.04
N ALA A 112 -2.21 4.23 4.14
CA ALA A 112 -2.01 5.65 3.84
C ALA A 112 -2.23 6.52 5.09
N ILE A 113 -3.29 6.26 5.87
CA ILE A 113 -3.55 6.95 7.14
C ILE A 113 -2.42 6.71 8.13
N LEU A 114 -1.91 5.48 8.24
CA LEU A 114 -0.80 5.17 9.14
C LEU A 114 0.47 5.95 8.78
N HIS A 115 0.80 6.07 7.49
CA HIS A 115 1.92 6.91 7.04
C HIS A 115 1.70 8.40 7.35
N VAL A 116 0.50 8.93 7.14
CA VAL A 116 0.15 10.31 7.49
C VAL A 116 0.21 10.52 9.02
N TYR A 117 -0.24 9.54 9.80
CA TYR A 117 -0.19 9.56 11.25
C TYR A 117 1.27 9.59 11.74
N ASN A 118 2.13 8.73 11.19
CA ASN A 118 3.55 8.70 11.50
C ASN A 118 4.24 10.04 11.14
N LEU A 119 3.90 10.62 9.99
CA LEU A 119 4.36 11.95 9.56
C LEU A 119 3.92 13.08 10.49
N LYS A 120 2.76 12.98 11.13
CA LYS A 120 2.19 14.06 11.95
C LYS A 120 2.58 13.96 13.42
N TYR A 121 2.60 12.75 13.98
CA TYR A 121 2.72 12.53 15.42
C TYR A 121 4.09 11.98 15.86
N CYS A 122 4.92 11.46 14.96
CA CYS A 122 6.27 10.97 15.28
C CYS A 122 7.40 11.89 14.77
N ARG A 123 7.09 13.14 14.38
CA ARG A 123 8.08 14.17 14.04
C ARG A 123 8.59 14.86 15.31
N CYS A 124 9.64 14.33 15.93
CA CYS A 124 10.31 15.01 17.05
C CYS A 124 10.99 16.30 16.55
N GLU A 125 10.54 17.46 17.02
CA GLU A 125 11.31 18.71 17.01
C GLU A 125 11.99 18.98 18.36
N ASP A 126 11.50 18.33 19.42
CA ASP A 126 12.11 18.27 20.76
C ASP A 126 12.23 16.81 21.24
N ASP A 127 13.25 16.53 22.06
CA ASP A 127 13.76 15.21 22.47
C ASP A 127 12.78 14.31 23.27
N GLU A 128 11.51 14.68 23.42
CA GLU A 128 10.51 13.92 24.22
C GLU A 128 9.42 13.20 23.41
N CYS A 129 9.45 13.26 22.08
CA CYS A 129 8.31 12.74 21.31
C CYS A 129 8.42 11.23 21.06
N CYS A 130 7.33 10.52 21.38
CA CYS A 130 7.12 9.08 21.38
C CYS A 130 7.59 8.34 22.65
N THR A 131 7.19 8.84 23.81
CA THR A 131 7.07 8.05 25.04
C THR A 131 5.78 7.24 24.99
N THR A 132 5.97 5.90 24.96
CA THR A 132 5.03 4.80 25.25
C THR A 132 3.65 4.82 24.60
#